data_AF-A0A970MPQ4-F1
#
_entry.id   AF-A0A970MPQ4-F1
#
_cell.length_a   1.000
_cell.length_b   1.000
_cell.length_c   1.000
_cell.angle_alpha   90.00
_cell.angle_beta   90.00
_cell.angle_gamma   90.00
#
_symmetry.space_group_name_H-M   'P 1'
#
loop_
_entity.id
_entity.type
_entity.pdbx_description
1 polymer ?
#
loop_
_entity_poly.entity_id
_entity_poly.type
_entity_poly.pdbx_seq_one_letter_code
_entity_poly.pdbx_strand_id
1 'polypeptide(L)'
;MSVLNFLIKRNFLRFYPRVNRAKTKPLELQEKTFNRLISRAKKTDFGKKHDFKNIKTYSDYTRNVPIASYNDLKGDIERMMLGEKNVLWPGRTKWFSKSSGTTSDKSKFIPISYASLHLCHLRGGLYLLSNYFKLFPKSKMFKGKSLALGGSKQKNDINPKAITGDLSSILIANTPFWVESFRTPHKSIALMEDWDEKLELMARSIMDQDVTNLSGVPSWMLILLKRIIEIKGVKTINEVWPNLELFLHGGVNFAPYVEQFNAIVEPGSMFYLNAYNASEGFFAFQDTKESDDMLLLPNVGVFYEFIRPDELGSSNAKAVSLADVELNTNYAILISTNAGLWRYIIGDTVMFTNLHPFRIKITGRTANFINAFGEEVIMENAEKAISEACKITNAKVSEYTAGPIYQSDHSKAAHEWLIEFEQEPQDMALFEEILDKTLKSVNSDYEAKRASDILLQKPIIRVMPQGTFLKWMKERNKLGGQYKVPRLANNRKHIEEILKLNE
;
A
#
# COMPACT_ATOMS: atom_id res chain seq x y z
N MET A 1 -31.70 5.24 -20.34
CA MET A 1 -30.71 4.94 -19.27
C MET A 1 -31.06 3.58 -18.67
N SER A 2 -30.10 2.67 -18.45
CA SER A 2 -30.40 1.41 -17.76
C SER A 2 -30.93 1.72 -16.36
N VAL A 3 -32.16 1.29 -16.06
CA VAL A 3 -32.83 1.51 -14.77
C VAL A 3 -31.97 0.96 -13.62
N LEU A 4 -31.28 -0.16 -13.85
CA LEU A 4 -30.37 -0.78 -12.89
C LEU A 4 -29.19 0.14 -12.54
N ASN A 5 -28.49 0.70 -13.54
CA ASN A 5 -27.38 1.63 -13.30
C ASN A 5 -27.85 2.85 -12.50
N PHE A 6 -29.02 3.40 -12.83
CA PHE A 6 -29.60 4.52 -12.09
C PHE A 6 -29.91 4.16 -10.62
N LEU A 7 -30.57 3.03 -10.38
CA LEU A 7 -30.95 2.58 -9.04
C LEU A 7 -29.72 2.28 -8.17
N ILE A 8 -28.71 1.61 -8.71
CA ILE A 8 -27.47 1.31 -7.99
C ILE A 8 -26.77 2.62 -7.64
N LYS A 9 -26.57 3.53 -8.60
CA LYS A 9 -25.96 4.85 -8.34
C LYS A 9 -26.71 5.64 -7.26
N ARG A 10 -28.05 5.65 -7.32
CA ARG A 10 -28.89 6.30 -6.31
C ARG A 10 -28.68 5.70 -4.92
N ASN A 11 -28.51 4.38 -4.83
CA ASN A 11 -28.19 3.70 -3.58
C ASN A 11 -26.81 4.13 -3.05
N PHE A 12 -25.78 4.22 -3.88
CA PHE A 12 -24.46 4.71 -3.46
C PHE A 12 -24.51 6.16 -2.95
N LEU A 13 -25.24 7.04 -3.64
CA LEU A 13 -25.34 8.46 -3.27
C LEU A 13 -25.90 8.72 -1.87
N ARG A 14 -26.61 7.75 -1.26
CA ARG A 14 -27.07 7.85 0.14
C ARG A 14 -25.92 7.94 1.15
N PHE A 15 -24.71 7.53 0.75
CA PHE A 15 -23.52 7.60 1.59
C PHE A 15 -22.81 8.96 1.47
N TYR A 16 -23.09 9.76 0.45
CA TYR A 16 -22.46 11.06 0.21
C TYR A 16 -22.57 12.03 1.39
N PRO A 17 -23.72 12.13 2.11
CA PRO A 17 -23.79 12.97 3.30
C PRO A 17 -22.74 12.64 4.37
N ARG A 18 -22.30 11.37 4.47
CA ARG A 18 -21.23 10.96 5.40
C ARG A 18 -19.85 11.39 4.91
N VAL A 19 -19.62 11.41 3.60
CA VAL A 19 -18.41 11.99 2.99
C VAL A 19 -18.39 13.50 3.22
N ASN A 20 -19.53 14.18 3.01
CA ASN A 20 -19.64 15.62 3.27
C ASN A 20 -19.41 15.97 4.75
N ARG A 21 -19.85 15.10 5.67
CA ARG A 21 -19.57 15.27 7.10
C ARG A 21 -18.09 15.09 7.43
N ALA A 22 -17.38 14.19 6.74
CA ALA A 22 -15.92 14.08 6.88
C ALA A 22 -15.21 15.40 6.51
N LYS A 23 -15.72 16.11 5.51
CA LYS A 23 -15.20 17.43 5.10
C LYS A 23 -15.50 18.54 6.11
N THR A 24 -16.73 18.56 6.63
CA THR A 24 -17.27 19.69 7.42
C THR A 24 -17.11 19.54 8.93
N LYS A 25 -17.06 18.32 9.46
CA LYS A 25 -16.96 18.05 10.91
C LYS A 25 -15.93 16.95 11.25
N PRO A 26 -14.69 17.03 10.74
CA PRO A 26 -13.70 15.96 10.92
C PRO A 26 -13.31 15.71 12.37
N LEU A 27 -13.08 16.76 13.16
CA LEU A 27 -12.64 16.64 14.56
C LEU A 27 -13.72 16.01 15.45
N GLU A 28 -14.98 16.42 15.29
CA GLU A 28 -16.14 15.79 15.96
C GLU A 28 -16.23 14.29 15.62
N LEU A 29 -15.93 13.92 14.37
CA LEU A 29 -15.93 12.52 13.93
C LEU A 29 -14.76 11.72 14.52
N GLN A 30 -13.58 12.32 14.70
CA GLN A 30 -12.46 11.68 15.38
C GLN A 30 -12.73 11.46 16.86
N GLU A 31 -13.27 12.45 17.56
CA GLU A 31 -13.66 12.31 18.97
C GLU A 31 -14.70 11.18 19.15
N LYS A 32 -15.72 11.14 18.29
CA LYS A 32 -16.72 10.05 18.28
C LYS A 32 -16.10 8.68 17.99
N THR A 33 -15.10 8.63 17.11
CA THR A 33 -14.40 7.40 16.78
C THR A 33 -13.56 6.95 17.98
N PHE A 34 -12.75 7.83 18.56
CA PHE A 34 -11.97 7.59 19.77
C PHE A 34 -12.83 7.02 20.91
N ASN A 35 -13.88 7.74 21.30
CA ASN A 35 -14.78 7.32 22.38
C ASN A 35 -15.41 5.95 22.12
N ARG A 36 -15.76 5.65 20.87
CA ARG A 36 -16.30 4.35 20.48
C ARG A 36 -15.26 3.24 20.60
N LEU A 37 -14.03 3.47 20.15
CA LEU A 37 -12.95 2.48 20.19
C LEU A 37 -12.64 2.11 21.64
N ILE A 38 -12.36 3.10 22.51
CA ILE A 38 -12.06 2.90 23.93
C ILE A 38 -13.21 2.16 24.64
N SER A 39 -14.45 2.63 24.46
CA SER A 39 -15.63 2.04 25.11
C SER A 39 -15.87 0.59 24.69
N ARG A 40 -15.64 0.25 23.41
CA ARG A 40 -15.80 -1.12 22.90
C ARG A 40 -14.69 -2.03 23.40
N ALA A 41 -13.45 -1.56 23.40
CA ALA A 41 -12.28 -2.37 23.73
C ALA A 41 -12.02 -2.51 25.24
N LYS A 42 -12.66 -1.73 26.12
CA LYS A 42 -12.40 -1.75 27.57
C LYS A 42 -12.43 -3.11 28.28
N LYS A 43 -13.12 -4.10 27.70
CA LYS A 43 -13.23 -5.47 28.27
C LYS A 43 -12.26 -6.47 27.65
N THR A 44 -11.49 -6.08 26.64
CA THR A 44 -10.45 -6.93 26.06
C THR A 44 -9.26 -7.04 27.00
N ASP A 45 -8.40 -8.03 26.78
CA ASP A 45 -7.19 -8.19 27.59
C ASP A 45 -6.28 -6.97 27.46
N PHE A 46 -6.12 -6.45 26.23
CA PHE A 46 -5.40 -5.19 26.00
C PHE A 46 -6.05 -4.02 26.74
N GLY A 47 -7.38 -3.88 26.66
CA GLY A 47 -8.12 -2.81 27.32
C GLY A 47 -8.03 -2.86 28.85
N LYS A 48 -7.96 -4.05 29.45
CA LYS A 48 -7.71 -4.22 30.89
C LYS A 48 -6.27 -3.89 31.25
N LYS A 49 -5.30 -4.38 30.46
CA LYS A 49 -3.86 -4.15 30.65
C LYS A 49 -3.50 -2.67 30.63
N HIS A 50 -4.14 -1.90 29.76
CA HIS A 50 -3.87 -0.46 29.57
C HIS A 50 -4.97 0.44 30.16
N ASP A 51 -5.76 -0.07 31.11
CA ASP A 51 -6.76 0.69 31.88
C ASP A 51 -7.73 1.56 31.07
N PHE A 52 -8.27 1.01 29.98
CA PHE A 52 -9.25 1.69 29.11
C PHE A 52 -10.52 2.10 29.86
N LYS A 53 -10.77 1.55 31.05
CA LYS A 53 -11.88 1.94 31.92
C LYS A 53 -11.77 3.41 32.36
N ASN A 54 -10.56 3.91 32.58
CA ASN A 54 -10.31 5.24 33.12
C ASN A 54 -9.88 6.26 32.05
N ILE A 55 -9.69 5.85 30.79
CA ILE A 55 -9.36 6.73 29.67
C ILE A 55 -10.60 7.54 29.27
N LYS A 56 -10.58 8.85 29.52
CA LYS A 56 -11.66 9.79 29.15
C LYS A 56 -11.20 10.83 28.14
N THR A 57 -9.92 11.17 28.16
CA THR A 57 -9.32 12.18 27.29
C THR A 57 -8.20 11.60 26.45
N TYR A 58 -7.80 12.33 25.41
CA TYR A 58 -6.60 11.98 24.62
C TYR A 58 -5.33 11.97 25.49
N SER A 59 -5.25 12.83 26.51
CA SER A 59 -4.11 12.83 27.45
C SER A 59 -4.06 11.57 28.31
N ASP A 60 -5.21 11.08 28.79
CA ASP A 60 -5.27 9.80 29.50
C ASP A 60 -4.84 8.65 28.59
N TYR A 61 -5.22 8.72 27.32
CA TYR A 61 -4.90 7.69 26.34
C TYR A 61 -3.40 7.59 26.07
N THR A 62 -2.75 8.69 25.75
CA THR A 62 -1.31 8.70 25.44
C THR A 62 -0.44 8.37 26.64
N ARG A 63 -0.93 8.58 27.87
CA ARG A 63 -0.26 8.18 29.12
C ARG A 63 -0.32 6.68 29.38
N ASN A 64 -1.46 6.04 29.09
CA ASN A 64 -1.69 4.64 29.42
C ASN A 64 -1.35 3.66 28.28
N VAL A 65 -1.39 4.14 27.04
CA VAL A 65 -1.19 3.32 25.84
C VAL A 65 0.10 3.75 25.15
N PRO A 66 1.13 2.91 25.07
CA PRO A 66 2.35 3.23 24.36
C PRO A 66 2.12 3.23 22.84
N ILE A 67 2.99 3.91 22.11
CA ILE A 67 3.11 3.73 20.66
C ILE A 67 3.60 2.30 20.41
N ALA A 68 2.98 1.61 19.45
CA ALA A 68 3.25 0.19 19.17
C ALA A 68 3.73 -0.03 17.74
N SER A 69 4.74 -0.89 17.59
CA SER A 69 5.11 -1.54 16.34
C SER A 69 4.34 -2.85 16.16
N TYR A 70 4.56 -3.53 15.04
CA TYR A 70 4.03 -4.88 14.84
C TYR A 70 4.58 -5.88 15.84
N ASN A 71 5.87 -5.79 16.18
CA ASN A 71 6.52 -6.72 17.10
C ASN A 71 5.92 -6.63 18.51
N ASP A 72 5.50 -5.44 18.93
CA ASP A 72 4.85 -5.22 20.24
C ASP A 72 3.47 -5.88 20.32
N LEU A 73 2.76 -6.00 19.19
CA LEU A 73 1.42 -6.61 19.11
C LEU A 73 1.45 -8.06 18.61
N LYS A 74 2.59 -8.56 18.13
CA LYS A 74 2.73 -9.88 17.48
C LYS A 74 2.19 -11.01 18.33
N GLY A 75 2.57 -11.08 19.61
CA GLY A 75 2.10 -12.14 20.52
C GLY A 75 0.58 -12.12 20.72
N ASP A 76 -0.04 -10.95 20.79
CA ASP A 76 -1.49 -10.82 20.89
C ASP A 76 -2.20 -11.19 19.56
N ILE A 77 -1.60 -10.85 18.43
CA ILE A 77 -2.09 -11.24 17.09
C ILE A 77 -2.03 -12.76 16.94
N GLU A 78 -0.94 -13.41 17.35
CA GLU A 78 -0.79 -14.87 17.32
C GLU A 78 -1.86 -15.57 18.18
N ARG A 79 -2.12 -15.06 19.39
CA ARG A 79 -3.24 -15.52 20.24
C ARG A 79 -4.59 -15.40 19.53
N MET A 80 -4.84 -14.30 18.84
CA MET A 80 -6.06 -14.12 18.04
C MET A 80 -6.13 -15.11 16.87
N MET A 81 -5.02 -15.40 16.20
CA MET A 81 -4.94 -16.40 15.12
C MET A 81 -5.22 -17.82 15.63
N LEU A 82 -4.83 -18.13 16.87
CA LEU A 82 -5.20 -19.37 17.56
C LEU A 82 -6.68 -19.43 17.96
N GLY A 83 -7.44 -18.35 17.75
CA GLY A 83 -8.89 -18.30 17.94
C GLY A 83 -9.33 -17.80 19.32
N GLU A 84 -8.41 -17.22 20.09
CA GLU A 84 -8.71 -16.58 21.37
C GLU A 84 -9.66 -15.38 21.18
N LYS A 85 -10.52 -15.15 22.17
CA LYS A 85 -11.55 -14.10 22.15
C LYS A 85 -11.09 -12.91 22.96
N ASN A 86 -11.48 -11.70 22.54
CA ASN A 86 -11.32 -10.47 23.32
C ASN A 86 -9.86 -10.13 23.66
N VAL A 87 -8.91 -10.41 22.77
CA VAL A 87 -7.48 -10.08 22.99
C VAL A 87 -7.22 -8.60 22.71
N LEU A 88 -7.09 -8.20 21.44
CA LEU A 88 -6.92 -6.80 21.04
C LEU A 88 -8.24 -6.09 20.73
N TRP A 89 -9.25 -6.85 20.27
CA TRP A 89 -10.58 -6.34 19.91
C TRP A 89 -11.68 -7.30 20.39
N PRO A 90 -12.90 -6.82 20.74
CA PRO A 90 -13.97 -7.70 21.21
C PRO A 90 -14.39 -8.78 20.20
N GLY A 91 -14.64 -9.98 20.72
CA GLY A 91 -15.06 -11.15 19.93
C GLY A 91 -13.88 -11.97 19.41
N ARG A 92 -14.14 -12.80 18.38
CA ARG A 92 -13.11 -13.54 17.64
C ARG A 92 -12.81 -12.85 16.31
N THR A 93 -11.53 -12.71 15.99
CA THR A 93 -11.09 -12.30 14.65
C THR A 93 -10.87 -13.55 13.81
N LYS A 94 -11.48 -13.58 12.61
CA LYS A 94 -11.41 -14.72 11.69
C LYS A 94 -10.43 -14.51 10.55
N TRP A 95 -10.23 -13.26 10.15
CA TRP A 95 -9.46 -12.91 8.96
C TRP A 95 -8.20 -12.16 9.38
N PHE A 96 -7.10 -12.49 8.73
CA PHE A 96 -5.80 -11.85 8.93
C PHE A 96 -5.21 -11.55 7.57
N SER A 97 -5.02 -10.26 7.27
CA SER A 97 -4.37 -9.86 6.04
C SER A 97 -2.88 -10.12 6.15
N LYS A 98 -2.29 -10.80 5.16
CA LYS A 98 -0.85 -10.94 5.04
C LYS A 98 -0.30 -9.64 4.43
N SER A 99 0.73 -9.08 5.06
CA SER A 99 1.43 -7.88 4.60
C SER A 99 2.93 -8.15 4.67
N SER A 100 3.71 -7.73 3.67
CA SER A 100 5.18 -7.87 3.67
C SER A 100 5.90 -6.82 4.52
N GLY A 101 5.14 -5.94 5.20
CA GLY A 101 5.65 -4.69 5.76
C GLY A 101 6.88 -4.80 6.68
N THR A 102 7.46 -3.63 6.95
CA THR A 102 8.70 -3.21 7.65
C THR A 102 9.29 -4.00 8.85
N THR A 103 9.12 -5.31 8.98
CA THR A 103 9.67 -6.14 10.08
C THR A 103 10.66 -7.18 9.59
N SER A 104 11.48 -7.69 10.50
CA SER A 104 12.45 -8.78 10.26
C SER A 104 11.81 -10.13 9.86
N ASP A 105 10.51 -10.32 10.11
CA ASP A 105 9.74 -11.50 9.70
C ASP A 105 9.36 -11.45 8.22
N LYS A 106 9.28 -12.63 7.57
CA LYS A 106 8.88 -12.77 6.15
C LYS A 106 7.50 -12.16 5.86
N SER A 107 6.59 -12.10 6.84
CA SER A 107 5.28 -11.46 6.70
C SER A 107 4.65 -11.05 8.04
N LYS A 108 3.95 -9.92 8.04
CA LYS A 108 3.02 -9.46 9.08
C LYS A 108 1.62 -10.02 8.86
N PHE A 109 0.92 -10.32 9.95
CA PHE A 109 -0.48 -10.72 9.95
C PHE A 109 -1.34 -9.65 10.61
N ILE A 110 -2.05 -8.85 9.81
CA ILE A 110 -2.87 -7.76 10.30
C ILE A 110 -4.29 -8.25 10.57
N PRO A 111 -4.82 -8.14 11.80
CA PRO A 111 -6.16 -8.61 12.11
C PRO A 111 -7.22 -7.82 11.34
N ILE A 112 -8.17 -8.52 10.73
CA ILE A 112 -9.34 -7.95 10.08
C ILE A 112 -10.58 -8.41 10.86
N SER A 113 -11.01 -7.60 11.82
CA SER A 113 -12.23 -7.88 12.59
C SER A 113 -13.47 -7.70 11.70
N TYR A 114 -14.61 -8.25 12.13
CA TYR A 114 -15.89 -7.95 11.46
C TYR A 114 -16.17 -6.43 11.42
N ALA A 115 -15.77 -5.70 12.47
CA ALA A 115 -15.95 -4.26 12.51
C ALA A 115 -15.04 -3.54 11.51
N SER A 116 -13.77 -3.92 11.37
CA SER A 116 -12.88 -3.29 10.39
C SER A 116 -13.28 -3.64 8.95
N LEU A 117 -13.66 -4.88 8.68
CA LEU A 117 -14.16 -5.28 7.37
C LEU A 117 -15.36 -4.42 6.92
N HIS A 118 -16.41 -4.33 7.74
CA HIS A 118 -17.66 -3.66 7.35
C HIS A 118 -17.71 -2.16 7.63
N LEU A 119 -17.02 -1.68 8.67
CA LEU A 119 -17.08 -0.29 9.10
C LEU A 119 -15.87 0.53 8.67
N CYS A 120 -14.76 -0.13 8.27
CA CYS A 120 -13.57 0.49 7.69
C CYS A 120 -13.48 0.21 6.18
N HIS A 121 -12.99 -0.97 5.77
CA HIS A 121 -12.65 -1.23 4.36
C HIS A 121 -13.84 -1.12 3.40
N LEU A 122 -14.90 -1.91 3.62
CA LEU A 122 -16.08 -1.85 2.74
C LEU A 122 -16.78 -0.49 2.81
N ARG A 123 -16.71 0.18 3.96
CA ARG A 123 -17.28 1.52 4.11
C ARG A 123 -16.50 2.58 3.36
N GLY A 124 -15.17 2.52 3.40
CA GLY A 124 -14.29 3.39 2.61
C GLY A 124 -14.58 3.26 1.12
N GLY A 125 -14.69 2.02 0.62
CA GLY A 125 -15.11 1.77 -0.77
C GLY A 125 -16.49 2.33 -1.13
N LEU A 126 -17.49 2.20 -0.24
CA LEU A 126 -18.80 2.81 -0.44
C LEU A 126 -18.74 4.35 -0.49
N TYR A 127 -17.90 4.98 0.35
CA TYR A 127 -17.69 6.42 0.36
C TYR A 127 -17.01 6.91 -0.90
N LEU A 128 -15.97 6.21 -1.34
CA LEU A 128 -15.25 6.47 -2.58
C LEU A 128 -16.21 6.43 -3.77
N LEU A 129 -16.96 5.32 -3.95
CA LEU A 129 -17.90 5.18 -5.06
C LEU A 129 -19.05 6.21 -4.98
N SER A 130 -19.52 6.52 -3.77
CA SER A 130 -20.50 7.58 -3.58
C SER A 130 -19.96 8.96 -4.00
N ASN A 131 -18.70 9.26 -3.74
CA ASN A 131 -18.07 10.50 -4.18
C ASN A 131 -17.87 10.51 -5.70
N TYR A 132 -17.39 9.40 -6.26
CA TYR A 132 -17.25 9.23 -7.71
C TYR A 132 -18.56 9.51 -8.46
N PHE A 133 -19.69 8.91 -8.03
CA PHE A 133 -20.99 9.17 -8.68
C PHE A 133 -21.51 10.59 -8.49
N LYS A 134 -21.04 11.30 -7.46
CA LYS A 134 -21.32 12.73 -7.30
C LYS A 134 -20.51 13.57 -8.29
N LEU A 135 -19.23 13.24 -8.51
CA LEU A 135 -18.35 13.90 -9.49
C LEU A 135 -18.74 13.59 -10.95
N PHE A 136 -19.27 12.39 -11.19
CA PHE A 136 -19.65 11.88 -12.51
C PHE A 136 -21.11 11.40 -12.54
N PRO A 137 -22.11 12.30 -12.52
CA PRO A 137 -23.53 11.93 -12.55
C PRO A 137 -23.93 11.13 -13.80
N LYS A 138 -23.20 11.29 -14.91
CA LYS A 138 -23.43 10.57 -16.17
C LYS A 138 -22.70 9.22 -16.28
N SER A 139 -21.89 8.84 -15.28
CA SER A 139 -21.16 7.56 -15.26
C SER A 139 -22.04 6.36 -15.57
N LYS A 140 -21.49 5.46 -16.38
CA LYS A 140 -22.09 4.20 -16.87
C LYS A 140 -21.44 2.97 -16.22
N MET A 141 -20.69 3.11 -15.14
CA MET A 141 -19.94 2.06 -14.44
C MET A 141 -20.67 0.71 -14.25
N PHE A 142 -22.00 0.70 -14.01
CA PHE A 142 -22.76 -0.54 -13.85
C PHE A 142 -23.48 -1.02 -15.12
N LYS A 143 -23.09 -0.51 -16.30
CA LYS A 143 -23.56 -1.03 -17.59
C LYS A 143 -22.70 -2.18 -18.11
N GLY A 144 -21.44 -2.23 -17.71
CA GLY A 144 -20.51 -3.28 -18.09
C GLY A 144 -19.86 -3.94 -16.88
N LYS A 145 -18.69 -4.53 -17.11
CA LYS A 145 -17.91 -5.29 -16.14
C LYS A 145 -16.91 -4.40 -15.42
N SER A 146 -16.60 -4.79 -14.19
CA SER A 146 -15.57 -4.24 -13.32
C SER A 146 -14.40 -5.21 -13.27
N LEU A 147 -13.29 -4.83 -13.91
CA LEU A 147 -12.06 -5.59 -13.87
C LEU A 147 -11.36 -5.37 -12.53
N ALA A 148 -11.18 -6.44 -11.75
CA ALA A 148 -10.54 -6.37 -10.45
C ALA A 148 -9.40 -7.39 -10.33
N LEU A 149 -8.16 -6.89 -10.29
CA LEU A 149 -6.99 -7.70 -10.02
C LEU A 149 -6.85 -7.88 -8.50
N GLY A 150 -7.11 -9.10 -8.04
CA GLY A 150 -7.02 -9.48 -6.63
C GLY A 150 -5.79 -10.33 -6.35
N GLY A 151 -5.29 -10.23 -5.13
CA GLY A 151 -4.25 -11.09 -4.58
C GLY A 151 -4.74 -12.52 -4.32
N SER A 152 -3.82 -13.41 -3.95
CA SER A 152 -4.13 -14.83 -3.76
C SER A 152 -4.65 -15.11 -2.35
N LYS A 153 -5.45 -16.19 -2.22
CA LYS A 153 -5.92 -16.67 -0.92
C LYS A 153 -5.06 -17.83 -0.49
N GLN A 154 -4.49 -17.76 0.73
CA GLN A 154 -3.71 -18.85 1.30
C GLN A 154 -4.49 -19.47 2.48
N LYS A 155 -4.38 -20.77 2.69
CA LYS A 155 -4.84 -21.38 3.95
C LYS A 155 -3.71 -21.25 4.97
N ASN A 156 -4.08 -20.98 6.23
CA ASN A 156 -3.12 -20.90 7.32
C ASN A 156 -2.83 -22.30 7.86
N ASP A 157 -1.55 -22.68 7.92
CA ASP A 157 -1.11 -23.96 8.50
C ASP A 157 -1.23 -23.99 10.03
N ILE A 158 -1.29 -22.83 10.69
CA ILE A 158 -1.32 -22.71 12.15
C ILE A 158 -2.71 -23.02 12.73
N ASN A 159 -3.76 -22.55 12.07
CA ASN A 159 -5.14 -22.79 12.50
C ASN A 159 -6.07 -22.79 11.29
N PRO A 160 -6.73 -23.92 10.97
CA PRO A 160 -7.64 -24.02 9.82
C PRO A 160 -8.87 -23.11 9.93
N LYS A 161 -9.17 -22.58 11.13
CA LYS A 161 -10.27 -21.61 11.35
C LYS A 161 -9.84 -20.16 11.13
N ALA A 162 -8.55 -19.87 11.08
CA ALA A 162 -8.02 -18.55 10.74
C ALA A 162 -7.81 -18.47 9.23
N ILE A 163 -8.41 -17.47 8.60
CA ILE A 163 -8.28 -17.21 7.17
C ILE A 163 -7.20 -16.16 6.97
N THR A 164 -6.11 -16.55 6.31
CA THR A 164 -5.03 -15.66 5.90
C THR A 164 -5.10 -15.38 4.39
N GLY A 165 -4.45 -14.32 3.95
CA GLY A 165 -4.35 -13.96 2.54
C GLY A 165 -4.28 -12.46 2.34
N ASP A 166 -4.17 -12.03 1.09
CA ASP A 166 -4.09 -10.61 0.79
C ASP A 166 -5.40 -9.92 1.14
N LEU A 167 -5.35 -8.66 1.58
CA LEU A 167 -6.55 -7.88 1.92
C LEU A 167 -7.60 -7.96 0.81
N SER A 168 -7.17 -7.80 -0.45
CA SER A 168 -8.06 -7.87 -1.60
C SER A 168 -8.82 -9.20 -1.67
N SER A 169 -8.16 -10.34 -1.43
CA SER A 169 -8.79 -11.67 -1.40
C SER A 169 -9.87 -11.77 -0.31
N ILE A 170 -9.61 -11.18 0.87
CA ILE A 170 -10.55 -11.14 2.00
C ILE A 170 -11.76 -10.26 1.65
N LEU A 171 -11.54 -9.08 1.07
CA LEU A 171 -12.63 -8.19 0.66
C LEU A 171 -13.53 -8.86 -0.38
N ILE A 172 -12.93 -9.47 -1.40
CA ILE A 172 -13.66 -10.17 -2.49
C ILE A 172 -14.46 -11.35 -1.95
N ALA A 173 -13.93 -12.08 -0.98
CA ALA A 173 -14.66 -13.18 -0.35
C ALA A 173 -15.86 -12.72 0.49
N ASN A 174 -15.93 -11.44 0.86
CA ASN A 174 -16.96 -10.87 1.73
C ASN A 174 -17.82 -9.80 1.03
N THR A 175 -17.69 -9.61 -0.28
CA THR A 175 -18.62 -8.75 -1.04
C THR A 175 -19.98 -9.42 -1.25
N PRO A 176 -21.08 -8.66 -1.34
CA PRO A 176 -22.40 -9.21 -1.66
C PRO A 176 -22.41 -10.02 -2.96
N PHE A 177 -23.18 -11.11 -3.01
CA PHE A 177 -23.21 -12.04 -4.15
C PHE A 177 -23.51 -11.36 -5.50
N TRP A 178 -24.37 -10.34 -5.53
CA TRP A 178 -24.72 -9.63 -6.77
C TRP A 178 -23.55 -8.81 -7.35
N VAL A 179 -22.54 -8.45 -6.54
CA VAL A 179 -21.33 -7.74 -7.01
C VAL A 179 -20.51 -8.66 -7.92
N GLU A 180 -20.55 -9.97 -7.67
CA GLU A 180 -19.85 -10.98 -8.48
C GLU A 180 -20.34 -10.96 -9.94
N SER A 181 -21.62 -10.70 -10.17
CA SER A 181 -22.19 -10.60 -11.53
C SER A 181 -21.62 -9.44 -12.36
N PHE A 182 -21.10 -8.39 -11.71
CA PHE A 182 -20.43 -7.27 -12.39
C PHE A 182 -18.92 -7.45 -12.49
N ARG A 183 -18.33 -8.37 -11.74
CA ARG A 183 -16.88 -8.54 -11.67
C ARG A 183 -16.35 -9.38 -12.82
N THR A 184 -15.15 -9.06 -13.27
CA THR A 184 -14.33 -9.89 -14.15
C THR A 184 -12.85 -9.81 -13.73
N PRO A 185 -12.01 -10.83 -13.97
CA PRO A 185 -12.35 -12.19 -14.40
C PRO A 185 -13.07 -12.98 -13.30
N HIS A 186 -13.56 -14.18 -13.64
CA HIS A 186 -14.15 -15.09 -12.65
C HIS A 186 -13.17 -15.36 -11.50
N LYS A 187 -13.69 -15.55 -10.28
CA LYS A 187 -12.87 -15.66 -9.07
C LYS A 187 -11.85 -16.79 -9.13
N SER A 188 -12.16 -17.90 -9.80
CA SER A 188 -11.23 -19.01 -10.02
C SER A 188 -9.98 -18.59 -10.78
N ILE A 189 -10.12 -17.76 -11.82
CA ILE A 189 -9.01 -17.23 -12.63
C ILE A 189 -8.25 -16.17 -11.83
N ALA A 190 -8.96 -15.26 -11.15
CA ALA A 190 -8.35 -14.20 -10.36
C ALA A 190 -7.45 -14.72 -9.21
N LEU A 191 -7.74 -15.91 -8.69
CA LEU A 191 -7.03 -16.52 -7.55
C LEU A 191 -5.95 -17.55 -7.94
N MET A 192 -5.66 -17.74 -9.24
CA MET A 192 -4.58 -18.63 -9.69
C MET A 192 -3.20 -18.18 -9.17
N GLU A 193 -2.33 -19.15 -8.90
CA GLU A 193 -0.96 -18.96 -8.37
C GLU A 193 0.09 -18.76 -9.47
N ASP A 194 0.06 -19.56 -10.55
CA ASP A 194 0.95 -19.40 -11.71
C ASP A 194 0.56 -18.14 -12.47
N TRP A 195 1.47 -17.17 -12.53
CA TRP A 195 1.16 -15.87 -13.10
C TRP A 195 1.27 -15.83 -14.63
N ASP A 196 2.16 -16.60 -15.25
CA ASP A 196 2.34 -16.63 -16.71
C ASP A 196 1.06 -17.15 -17.38
N GLU A 197 0.59 -18.31 -16.93
CA GLU A 197 -0.64 -18.92 -17.44
C GLU A 197 -1.86 -18.03 -17.10
N LYS A 198 -1.87 -17.47 -15.88
CA LYS A 198 -2.95 -16.59 -15.43
C LYS A 198 -3.06 -15.32 -16.25
N LEU A 199 -1.95 -14.67 -16.62
CA LEU A 199 -2.00 -13.43 -17.41
C LEU A 199 -2.66 -13.66 -18.76
N GLU A 200 -2.26 -14.73 -19.46
CA GLU A 200 -2.79 -15.07 -20.77
C GLU A 200 -4.27 -15.48 -20.70
N LEU A 201 -4.61 -16.34 -19.74
CA LEU A 201 -6.00 -16.76 -19.51
C LEU A 201 -6.88 -15.60 -19.09
N MET A 202 -6.39 -14.71 -18.21
CA MET A 202 -7.10 -13.50 -17.83
C MET A 202 -7.38 -12.65 -19.06
N ALA A 203 -6.35 -12.28 -19.83
CA ALA A 203 -6.49 -11.45 -21.03
C ALA A 203 -7.53 -12.02 -21.99
N ARG A 204 -7.41 -13.31 -22.34
CA ARG A 204 -8.35 -13.99 -23.26
C ARG A 204 -9.77 -14.08 -22.73
N SER A 205 -9.94 -14.27 -21.42
CA SER A 205 -11.27 -14.39 -20.82
C SER A 205 -12.04 -13.06 -20.75
N ILE A 206 -11.34 -11.92 -20.74
CA ILE A 206 -11.94 -10.60 -20.50
C ILE A 206 -11.93 -9.67 -21.71
N MET A 207 -11.06 -9.90 -22.70
CA MET A 207 -10.86 -9.00 -23.83
C MET A 207 -12.12 -8.77 -24.69
N ASP A 208 -13.06 -9.71 -24.71
CA ASP A 208 -14.32 -9.60 -25.45
C ASP A 208 -15.50 -9.10 -24.59
N GLN A 209 -15.24 -8.72 -23.34
CA GLN A 209 -16.26 -8.17 -22.44
C GLN A 209 -16.32 -6.65 -22.52
N ASP A 210 -17.49 -6.05 -22.26
CA ASP A 210 -17.62 -4.60 -22.08
C ASP A 210 -17.12 -4.19 -20.68
N VAL A 211 -15.82 -3.93 -20.53
CA VAL A 211 -15.24 -3.45 -19.27
C VAL A 211 -15.38 -1.93 -19.17
N THR A 212 -15.96 -1.46 -18.07
CA THR A 212 -16.22 -0.02 -17.84
C THR A 212 -15.33 0.58 -16.76
N ASN A 213 -14.76 -0.24 -15.89
CA ASN A 213 -13.93 0.23 -14.80
C ASN A 213 -12.90 -0.82 -14.36
N LEU A 214 -11.78 -0.33 -13.88
CA LEU A 214 -10.63 -1.09 -13.41
C LEU A 214 -10.42 -0.86 -11.92
N SER A 215 -9.92 -1.87 -11.21
CA SER A 215 -9.46 -1.75 -9.83
C SER A 215 -8.24 -2.62 -9.55
N GLY A 216 -7.20 -2.03 -8.93
CA GLY A 216 -5.98 -2.77 -8.59
C GLY A 216 -4.72 -1.90 -8.58
N VAL A 217 -3.57 -2.57 -8.44
CA VAL A 217 -2.24 -1.94 -8.47
C VAL A 217 -1.89 -1.58 -9.93
N PRO A 218 -1.45 -0.34 -10.22
CA PRO A 218 -1.08 0.13 -11.56
C PRO A 218 -0.12 -0.79 -12.33
N SER A 219 0.92 -1.34 -11.67
CA SER A 219 1.93 -2.20 -12.30
C SER A 219 1.32 -3.42 -13.00
N TRP A 220 0.53 -4.19 -12.26
CA TRP A 220 -0.13 -5.39 -12.79
C TRP A 220 -1.23 -5.06 -13.79
N MET A 221 -1.97 -3.98 -13.54
CA MET A 221 -3.02 -3.54 -14.46
C MET A 221 -2.41 -3.21 -15.83
N LEU A 222 -1.33 -2.42 -15.84
CA LEU A 222 -0.67 -2.01 -17.07
C LEU A 222 -0.19 -3.18 -17.93
N ILE A 223 0.42 -4.21 -17.31
CA ILE A 223 0.85 -5.43 -18.00
C ILE A 223 -0.33 -6.12 -18.68
N LEU A 224 -1.45 -6.29 -17.96
CA LEU A 224 -2.65 -6.91 -18.51
C LEU A 224 -3.25 -6.10 -19.66
N LEU A 225 -3.34 -4.78 -19.53
CA LEU A 225 -3.86 -3.92 -20.60
C LEU A 225 -2.97 -3.99 -21.85
N LYS A 226 -1.64 -3.90 -21.70
CA LYS A 226 -0.68 -4.03 -22.82
C LYS A 226 -0.83 -5.39 -23.50
N ARG A 227 -0.99 -6.48 -22.74
CA ARG A 227 -1.19 -7.81 -23.30
C ARG A 227 -2.50 -7.92 -24.08
N ILE A 228 -3.60 -7.33 -23.60
CA ILE A 228 -4.89 -7.33 -24.32
C ILE A 228 -4.79 -6.55 -25.64
N ILE A 229 -4.13 -5.38 -25.61
CA ILE A 229 -3.87 -4.56 -26.80
C ILE A 229 -3.05 -5.34 -27.83
N GLU A 230 -2.00 -6.04 -27.39
CA GLU A 230 -1.17 -6.89 -28.24
C GLU A 230 -1.98 -8.02 -28.90
N ILE A 231 -2.79 -8.78 -28.13
CA ILE A 231 -3.60 -9.87 -28.68
C ILE A 231 -4.66 -9.34 -29.66
N LYS A 232 -5.24 -8.15 -29.41
CA LYS A 232 -6.22 -7.52 -30.30
C LYS A 232 -5.60 -6.83 -31.51
N GLY A 233 -4.29 -6.54 -31.50
CA GLY A 233 -3.62 -5.79 -32.55
C GLY A 233 -4.11 -4.35 -32.70
N VAL A 234 -4.55 -3.72 -31.60
CA VAL A 234 -5.03 -2.32 -31.56
C VAL A 234 -3.98 -1.39 -30.95
N LYS A 235 -4.21 -0.08 -30.94
CA LYS A 235 -3.25 0.88 -30.33
C LYS A 235 -3.64 1.25 -28.91
N THR A 236 -4.93 1.40 -28.65
CA THR A 236 -5.45 1.82 -27.35
C THR A 236 -6.39 0.77 -26.77
N ILE A 237 -6.48 0.71 -25.44
CA ILE A 237 -7.42 -0.18 -24.76
C ILE A 237 -8.88 0.21 -25.05
N ASN A 238 -9.15 1.47 -25.37
CA ASN A 238 -10.49 1.98 -25.67
C ASN A 238 -11.07 1.40 -26.97
N GLU A 239 -10.22 1.00 -27.92
CA GLU A 239 -10.64 0.25 -29.11
C GLU A 239 -11.21 -1.14 -28.74
N VAL A 240 -10.73 -1.72 -27.64
CA VAL A 240 -11.24 -2.97 -27.07
C VAL A 240 -12.44 -2.72 -26.16
N TRP A 241 -12.35 -1.71 -25.30
CA TRP A 241 -13.35 -1.37 -24.29
C TRP A 241 -13.82 0.09 -24.41
N PRO A 242 -14.77 0.38 -25.32
CA PRO A 242 -15.19 1.76 -25.62
C PRO A 242 -15.88 2.50 -24.47
N ASN A 243 -16.38 1.77 -23.45
CA ASN A 243 -17.05 2.34 -22.29
C ASN A 243 -16.16 2.42 -21.04
N LEU A 244 -14.86 2.17 -21.17
CA LEU A 244 -13.91 2.28 -20.06
C LEU A 244 -13.84 3.73 -19.56
N GLU A 245 -14.26 3.97 -18.30
CA GLU A 245 -14.40 5.32 -17.76
C GLU A 245 -13.68 5.57 -16.42
N LEU A 246 -13.19 4.53 -15.75
CA LEU A 246 -12.64 4.65 -14.38
C LEU A 246 -11.53 3.64 -14.10
N PHE A 247 -10.42 4.11 -13.50
CA PHE A 247 -9.44 3.25 -12.83
C PHE A 247 -9.31 3.64 -11.36
N LEU A 248 -9.75 2.75 -10.47
CA LEU A 248 -9.56 2.83 -9.02
C LEU A 248 -8.21 2.22 -8.64
N HIS A 249 -7.25 3.03 -8.22
CA HIS A 249 -5.90 2.57 -7.92
C HIS A 249 -5.44 2.94 -6.51
N GLY A 250 -4.44 2.21 -6.03
CA GLY A 250 -3.83 2.41 -4.71
C GLY A 250 -2.64 1.46 -4.53
N GLY A 251 -2.03 1.49 -3.34
CA GLY A 251 -0.91 0.62 -2.96
C GLY A 251 0.48 1.06 -3.44
N VAL A 252 0.57 1.80 -4.55
CA VAL A 252 1.82 2.41 -5.05
C VAL A 252 1.57 3.82 -5.58
N ASN A 253 2.63 4.62 -5.71
CA ASN A 253 2.55 5.93 -6.34
C ASN A 253 2.19 5.77 -7.83
N PHE A 254 1.15 6.47 -8.28
CA PHE A 254 0.70 6.41 -9.68
C PHE A 254 1.52 7.30 -10.62
N ALA A 255 2.16 8.37 -10.11
CA ALA A 255 2.87 9.35 -10.94
C ALA A 255 3.85 8.72 -11.97
N PRO A 256 4.64 7.68 -11.63
CA PRO A 256 5.55 7.04 -12.60
C PRO A 256 4.86 6.26 -13.73
N TYR A 257 3.57 5.94 -13.57
CA TYR A 257 2.79 5.16 -14.53
C TYR A 257 1.98 6.03 -15.48
N VAL A 258 1.84 7.34 -15.19
CA VAL A 258 0.97 8.26 -15.94
C VAL A 258 1.27 8.24 -17.43
N GLU A 259 2.54 8.38 -17.82
CA GLU A 259 2.93 8.38 -19.24
C GLU A 259 2.61 7.06 -19.94
N GLN A 260 2.90 5.93 -19.29
CA GLN A 260 2.62 4.61 -19.85
C GLN A 260 1.13 4.35 -20.01
N PHE A 261 0.29 4.80 -19.08
CA PHE A 261 -1.16 4.72 -19.20
C PHE A 261 -1.68 5.68 -20.29
N ASN A 262 -1.16 6.91 -20.38
CA ASN A 262 -1.52 7.86 -21.43
C ASN A 262 -1.18 7.36 -22.83
N ALA A 263 -0.15 6.52 -22.98
CA ALA A 263 0.22 5.92 -24.26
C ALA A 263 -0.79 4.86 -24.74
N ILE A 264 -1.53 4.22 -23.82
CA ILE A 264 -2.44 3.10 -24.14
C ILE A 264 -3.92 3.43 -23.91
N VAL A 265 -4.25 4.60 -23.37
CA VAL A 265 -5.62 5.05 -23.07
C VAL A 265 -5.91 6.33 -23.83
N GLU A 266 -7.07 6.40 -24.48
CA GLU A 266 -7.50 7.61 -25.17
C GLU A 266 -7.64 8.80 -24.20
N PRO A 267 -7.09 9.98 -24.53
CA PRO A 267 -7.17 11.15 -23.66
C PRO A 267 -8.60 11.49 -23.24
N GLY A 268 -8.81 11.65 -21.93
CA GLY A 268 -10.11 12.02 -21.35
C GLY A 268 -11.15 10.90 -21.30
N SER A 269 -10.84 9.70 -21.79
CA SER A 269 -11.77 8.56 -21.75
C SER A 269 -11.89 7.96 -20.34
N MET A 270 -10.81 7.93 -19.56
CA MET A 270 -10.75 7.29 -18.25
C MET A 270 -10.31 8.26 -17.16
N PHE A 271 -10.98 8.21 -16.01
CA PHE A 271 -10.58 8.94 -14.80
C PHE A 271 -9.78 8.04 -13.86
N TYR A 272 -8.60 8.49 -13.43
CA TYR A 272 -7.77 7.82 -12.43
C TYR A 272 -8.15 8.34 -11.04
N LEU A 273 -8.60 7.45 -10.16
CA LEU A 273 -9.03 7.80 -8.81
C LEU A 273 -8.14 7.09 -7.80
N ASN A 274 -7.34 7.89 -7.08
CA ASN A 274 -6.42 7.39 -6.07
C ASN A 274 -7.11 7.08 -4.74
N ALA A 275 -6.78 5.94 -4.14
CA ALA A 275 -7.23 5.53 -2.83
C ALA A 275 -6.04 5.16 -1.94
N TYR A 276 -6.07 5.67 -0.70
CA TYR A 276 -5.13 5.27 0.33
C TYR A 276 -5.77 4.24 1.25
N ASN A 277 -5.40 2.98 1.05
CA ASN A 277 -5.79 1.85 1.87
C ASN A 277 -4.62 0.88 2.04
N ALA A 278 -4.57 0.24 3.20
CA ALA A 278 -3.62 -0.79 3.56
C ALA A 278 -4.35 -1.95 4.26
N SER A 279 -3.62 -3.01 4.60
CA SER A 279 -4.15 -4.12 5.42
C SER A 279 -4.75 -3.62 6.74
N GLU A 280 -4.18 -2.55 7.29
CA GLU A 280 -4.54 -1.93 8.55
C GLU A 280 -5.83 -1.09 8.49
N GLY A 281 -6.23 -0.61 7.32
CA GLY A 281 -7.41 0.23 7.17
C GLY A 281 -7.57 0.90 5.80
N PHE A 282 -8.72 1.55 5.62
CA PHE A 282 -8.99 2.44 4.49
C PHE A 282 -8.99 3.87 5.03
N PHE A 283 -8.09 4.72 4.54
CA PHE A 283 -7.76 5.98 5.22
C PHE A 283 -8.21 7.21 4.45
N ALA A 284 -7.97 7.27 3.14
CA ALA A 284 -8.26 8.46 2.33
C ALA A 284 -8.56 8.09 0.88
N PHE A 285 -9.16 9.01 0.13
CA PHE A 285 -9.29 8.90 -1.33
C PHE A 285 -9.34 10.27 -1.99
N GLN A 286 -9.01 10.32 -3.28
CA GLN A 286 -9.11 11.51 -4.11
C GLN A 286 -10.57 11.86 -4.35
N ASP A 287 -11.00 13.02 -3.87
CA ASP A 287 -12.41 13.40 -3.84
C ASP A 287 -12.79 14.53 -4.82
N THR A 288 -11.83 15.04 -5.60
CA THR A 288 -11.99 16.10 -6.62
C THR A 288 -11.35 15.67 -7.94
N LYS A 289 -11.52 16.46 -9.02
CA LYS A 289 -10.92 16.16 -10.34
C LYS A 289 -9.60 16.92 -10.55
N GLU A 290 -9.41 18.00 -9.81
CA GLU A 290 -8.40 19.02 -10.04
C GLU A 290 -7.13 18.83 -9.20
N SER A 291 -7.18 17.92 -8.21
CA SER A 291 -6.10 17.70 -7.25
C SER A 291 -5.78 16.21 -7.13
N ASP A 292 -4.50 15.91 -6.95
CA ASP A 292 -3.94 14.59 -6.66
C ASP A 292 -3.86 14.30 -5.14
N ASP A 293 -4.21 15.27 -4.29
CA ASP A 293 -4.35 15.04 -2.85
C ASP A 293 -5.64 14.29 -2.49
N MET A 294 -5.64 13.70 -1.30
CA MET A 294 -6.72 12.80 -0.86
C MET A 294 -7.40 13.33 0.39
N LEU A 295 -8.72 13.22 0.43
CA LEU A 295 -9.53 13.52 1.61
C LEU A 295 -9.35 12.42 2.67
N LEU A 296 -8.83 12.79 3.84
CA LEU A 296 -8.73 11.89 4.99
C LEU A 296 -10.13 11.57 5.53
N LEU A 297 -10.39 10.29 5.85
CA LEU A 297 -11.67 9.82 6.36
C LEU A 297 -11.63 9.64 7.89
N PRO A 298 -12.25 10.53 8.69
CA PRO A 298 -12.26 10.45 10.15
C PRO A 298 -13.37 9.54 10.70
N ASN A 299 -14.18 8.91 9.83
CA ASN A 299 -15.42 8.21 10.19
C ASN A 299 -15.50 6.78 9.64
N VAL A 300 -14.36 6.13 9.48
CA VAL A 300 -14.19 4.75 9.02
C VAL A 300 -13.67 3.82 10.13
N GLY A 301 -13.81 4.22 11.39
CA GLY A 301 -13.41 3.38 12.52
C GLY A 301 -11.90 3.34 12.77
N VAL A 302 -11.19 4.36 12.31
CA VAL A 302 -9.78 4.62 12.57
C VAL A 302 -9.65 5.96 13.27
N PHE A 303 -8.96 5.98 14.40
CA PHE A 303 -8.51 7.18 15.08
C PHE A 303 -7.05 7.43 14.71
N TYR A 304 -6.72 8.67 14.34
CA TYR A 304 -5.40 9.04 13.82
C TYR A 304 -4.63 9.87 14.85
N GLU A 305 -3.36 9.54 14.98
CA GLU A 305 -2.34 10.37 15.59
C GLU A 305 -1.20 10.54 14.59
N PHE A 306 -0.39 11.58 14.75
CA PHE A 306 0.67 11.95 13.83
C PHE A 306 1.93 12.26 14.61
N ILE A 307 3.08 11.75 14.18
CA ILE A 307 4.37 12.07 14.80
C ILE A 307 5.34 12.55 13.74
N ARG A 308 6.16 13.55 14.05
CA ARG A 308 7.21 13.97 13.11
C ARG A 308 8.21 12.81 12.96
N PRO A 309 8.62 12.43 11.73
CA PRO A 309 9.46 11.25 11.53
C PRO A 309 10.78 11.26 12.29
N ASP A 310 11.37 12.42 12.52
CA ASP A 310 12.59 12.64 13.30
C ASP A 310 12.42 12.42 14.81
N GLU A 311 11.18 12.43 15.31
CA GLU A 311 10.87 12.14 16.71
C GLU A 311 10.56 10.65 16.96
N LEU A 312 10.42 9.83 15.91
CA LEU A 312 10.19 8.39 16.05
C LEU A 312 11.37 7.72 16.75
N GLY A 313 11.09 6.99 17.82
CA GLY A 313 12.12 6.30 18.62
C GLY A 313 12.78 7.18 19.68
N SER A 314 12.46 8.47 19.75
CA SER A 314 12.86 9.33 20.87
C SER A 314 12.10 8.94 22.15
N SER A 315 12.78 9.00 23.30
CA SER A 315 12.12 8.87 24.60
C SER A 315 11.06 9.95 24.87
N ASN A 316 11.13 11.07 24.13
CA ASN A 316 10.19 12.18 24.18
C ASN A 316 9.26 12.24 22.95
N ALA A 317 9.14 11.16 22.18
CA ALA A 317 8.25 11.06 21.02
C ALA A 317 6.81 11.51 21.38
N LYS A 318 6.35 12.63 20.82
CA LYS A 318 5.01 13.17 21.09
C LYS A 318 4.16 13.13 19.83
N ALA A 319 3.32 12.09 19.74
CA ALA A 319 2.28 12.07 18.73
C ALA A 319 1.22 13.14 19.02
N VAL A 320 0.83 13.87 17.98
CA VAL A 320 -0.20 14.90 18.01
C VAL A 320 -1.51 14.37 17.42
N SER A 321 -2.64 14.93 17.86
CA SER A 321 -3.96 14.56 17.34
C SER A 321 -4.20 15.17 15.96
N LEU A 322 -5.25 14.75 15.26
CA LEU A 322 -5.67 15.39 14.00
C LEU A 322 -5.94 16.91 14.16
N ALA A 323 -6.28 17.39 15.35
CA ALA A 323 -6.54 18.81 15.58
C ALA A 323 -5.28 19.67 15.56
N ASP A 324 -4.12 19.06 15.80
CA ASP A 324 -2.86 19.75 16.09
C ASP A 324 -1.83 19.57 14.96
N VAL A 325 -2.27 19.05 13.80
CA VAL A 325 -1.40 18.87 12.63
C VAL A 325 -1.18 20.19 11.89
N GLU A 326 0.01 20.35 11.33
CA GLU A 326 0.42 21.55 10.62
C GLU A 326 0.47 21.31 9.10
N LEU A 327 0.17 22.36 8.33
CA LEU A 327 0.33 22.34 6.88
C LEU A 327 1.80 22.11 6.49
N ASN A 328 2.00 21.41 5.38
CA ASN A 328 3.32 21.18 4.77
C ASN A 328 4.35 20.50 5.69
N THR A 329 3.89 19.90 6.79
CA THR A 329 4.72 19.13 7.71
C THR A 329 4.57 17.65 7.40
N ASN A 330 5.70 16.93 7.33
CA ASN A 330 5.72 15.49 7.18
C ASN A 330 5.46 14.82 8.52
N TYR A 331 4.55 13.85 8.52
CA TYR A 331 4.21 13.05 9.68
C TYR A 331 4.24 11.57 9.33
N ALA A 332 4.73 10.74 10.24
CA ALA A 332 4.36 9.34 10.26
C ALA A 332 2.97 9.19 10.89
N ILE A 333 2.16 8.30 10.32
CA ILE A 333 0.81 8.07 10.81
C ILE A 333 0.82 6.96 11.86
N LEU A 334 0.13 7.23 12.97
CA LEU A 334 -0.25 6.24 13.96
C LEU A 334 -1.77 6.03 13.89
N ILE A 335 -2.19 4.79 14.05
CA ILE A 335 -3.60 4.45 14.01
C ILE A 335 -4.05 3.68 15.24
N SER A 336 -5.27 3.95 15.67
CA SER A 336 -6.02 3.09 16.56
C SER A 336 -7.30 2.64 15.86
N THR A 337 -7.51 1.33 15.72
CA THR A 337 -8.51 0.79 14.80
C THR A 337 -9.55 -0.07 15.50
N ASN A 338 -10.70 -0.19 14.84
CA ASN A 338 -11.71 -1.19 15.16
C ASN A 338 -11.30 -2.64 14.80
N ALA A 339 -10.01 -2.90 14.56
CA ALA A 339 -9.44 -4.23 14.46
C ALA A 339 -8.55 -4.60 15.66
N GLY A 340 -8.31 -3.66 16.58
CA GLY A 340 -7.45 -3.87 17.74
C GLY A 340 -5.99 -3.45 17.54
N LEU A 341 -5.67 -2.70 16.49
CA LEU A 341 -4.40 -1.98 16.43
C LEU A 341 -4.53 -0.74 17.32
N TRP A 342 -3.59 -0.50 18.23
CA TRP A 342 -3.63 0.60 19.20
C TRP A 342 -2.34 1.40 19.13
N ARG A 343 -2.45 2.70 18.83
CA ARG A 343 -1.32 3.62 18.56
C ARG A 343 -0.24 2.97 17.66
N TYR A 344 -0.71 2.22 16.67
CA TYR A 344 0.12 1.38 15.82
C TYR A 344 0.76 2.22 14.72
N ILE A 345 2.08 2.12 14.58
CA ILE A 345 2.83 2.77 13.50
C ILE A 345 2.62 1.96 12.21
N ILE A 346 1.92 2.55 11.24
CA ILE A 346 1.70 1.88 9.95
C ILE A 346 2.95 1.85 9.09
N GLY A 347 3.86 2.81 9.30
CA GLY A 347 5.12 2.94 8.58
C GLY A 347 5.05 3.86 7.37
N ASP A 348 3.89 4.44 7.04
CA ASP A 348 3.74 5.44 5.99
C ASP A 348 3.90 6.87 6.54
N THR A 349 4.42 7.76 5.70
CA THR A 349 4.47 9.19 5.97
C THR A 349 3.53 9.97 5.07
N VAL A 350 2.92 11.02 5.63
CA VAL A 350 2.01 11.91 4.92
C VAL A 350 2.31 13.36 5.22
N MET A 351 1.85 14.23 4.34
CA MET A 351 1.88 15.68 4.50
C MET A 351 0.49 16.26 4.27
N PHE A 352 0.08 17.19 5.14
CA PHE A 352 -1.19 17.90 4.99
C PHE A 352 -1.07 19.03 3.97
N THR A 353 -1.88 18.95 2.91
CA THR A 353 -2.02 20.00 1.88
C THR A 353 -3.14 20.98 2.19
N ASN A 354 -4.09 20.56 3.03
CA ASN A 354 -5.16 21.39 3.55
C ASN A 354 -5.62 20.87 4.92
N LEU A 355 -6.11 21.76 5.78
CA LEU A 355 -6.70 21.41 7.08
C LEU A 355 -8.24 21.48 7.06
N HIS A 356 -8.83 22.20 6.11
CA HIS A 356 -10.27 22.40 6.01
C HIS A 356 -10.78 22.25 4.56
N PRO A 357 -11.17 21.03 4.12
CA PRO A 357 -11.07 19.77 4.85
C PRO A 357 -9.63 19.25 4.95
N PHE A 358 -9.38 18.32 5.88
CA PHE A 358 -8.09 17.65 6.00
C PHE A 358 -7.76 16.84 4.73
N ARG A 359 -6.75 17.30 3.99
CA ARG A 359 -6.25 16.65 2.78
C ARG A 359 -4.80 16.26 2.98
N ILE A 360 -4.45 15.08 2.48
CA ILE A 360 -3.12 14.52 2.63
C ILE A 360 -2.54 14.08 1.29
N LYS A 361 -1.21 14.14 1.20
CA LYS A 361 -0.40 13.41 0.22
C LYS A 361 0.47 12.40 0.95
N ILE A 362 0.62 11.22 0.37
CA ILE A 362 1.59 10.23 0.85
C ILE A 362 2.97 10.71 0.41
N THR A 363 3.87 10.91 1.36
CA THR A 363 5.23 11.41 1.09
C THR A 363 6.29 10.31 1.16
N GLY A 364 5.93 9.12 1.64
CA GLY A 364 6.80 7.95 1.64
C GLY A 364 6.47 6.95 2.75
N ARG A 365 7.50 6.27 3.24
CA ARG A 365 7.50 5.44 4.43
C ARG A 365 8.59 5.93 5.39
N THR A 366 8.47 5.57 6.66
CA THR A 366 9.41 5.93 7.73
C THR A 366 10.78 5.26 7.57
N ALA A 367 10.85 4.14 6.85
CA ALA A 367 12.08 3.46 6.48
C ALA A 367 12.46 3.79 5.03
N ASN A 368 13.76 3.82 4.69
CA ASN A 368 14.20 3.78 3.29
C ASN A 368 13.66 2.49 2.64
N PHE A 369 13.03 2.60 1.48
CA PHE A 369 12.34 1.48 0.83
C PHE A 369 12.20 1.66 -0.69
N ILE A 370 11.96 0.55 -1.39
CA ILE A 370 11.50 0.49 -2.79
C ILE A 370 10.17 -0.25 -2.81
N ASN A 371 9.13 0.43 -3.26
CA ASN A 371 7.77 -0.08 -3.51
C ASN A 371 7.24 0.53 -4.81
N ALA A 372 8.05 0.48 -5.87
CA ALA A 372 7.68 1.03 -7.16
C ALA A 372 6.66 0.13 -7.88
N PHE A 373 6.76 -1.18 -7.67
CA PHE A 373 6.01 -2.23 -8.35
C PHE A 373 5.10 -3.05 -7.40
N GLY A 374 5.04 -2.67 -6.12
CA GLY A 374 4.27 -3.36 -5.08
C GLY A 374 5.10 -4.38 -4.28
N GLU A 375 6.43 -4.29 -4.31
CA GLU A 375 7.40 -5.23 -3.74
C GLU A 375 7.81 -4.92 -2.30
N GLU A 376 7.53 -3.71 -1.80
CA GLU A 376 7.78 -3.27 -0.42
C GLU A 376 9.17 -3.61 0.17
N VAL A 377 10.24 -3.57 -0.61
CA VAL A 377 11.62 -3.83 -0.12
C VAL A 377 12.05 -2.71 0.81
N ILE A 378 12.39 -3.04 2.06
CA ILE A 378 12.87 -2.08 3.06
C ILE A 378 14.39 -2.18 3.26
N MET A 379 14.97 -1.17 3.90
CA MET A 379 16.40 -1.10 4.19
C MET A 379 16.93 -2.34 4.92
N GLU A 380 16.20 -2.89 5.89
CA GLU A 380 16.62 -4.10 6.61
C GLU A 380 16.67 -5.33 5.68
N ASN A 381 15.76 -5.45 4.70
CA ASN A 381 15.85 -6.50 3.68
C ASN A 381 17.12 -6.33 2.84
N ALA A 382 17.41 -5.09 2.43
CA ALA A 382 18.60 -4.75 1.65
C ALA A 382 19.90 -5.03 2.43
N GLU A 383 19.98 -4.62 3.69
CA GLU A 383 21.12 -4.88 4.57
C GLU A 383 21.36 -6.36 4.78
N LYS A 384 20.29 -7.14 5.03
CA LYS A 384 20.38 -8.59 5.17
C LYS A 384 20.84 -9.25 3.87
N ALA A 385 20.34 -8.80 2.72
CA ALA A 385 20.71 -9.36 1.41
C ALA A 385 22.15 -9.01 1.02
N ILE A 386 22.59 -7.76 1.21
CA ILE A 386 23.98 -7.35 1.00
C ILE A 386 24.92 -8.08 1.97
N SER A 387 24.54 -8.22 3.24
CA SER A 387 25.37 -8.91 4.23
C SER A 387 25.60 -10.38 3.86
N GLU A 388 24.55 -11.09 3.43
CA GLU A 388 24.67 -12.48 2.99
C GLU A 388 25.48 -12.61 1.70
N ALA A 389 25.28 -11.71 0.72
CA ALA A 389 26.07 -11.67 -0.51
C ALA A 389 27.56 -11.44 -0.21
N CYS A 390 27.89 -10.43 0.61
CA CYS A 390 29.26 -10.16 1.06
C CYS A 390 29.91 -11.38 1.74
N LYS A 391 29.18 -12.05 2.62
CA LYS A 391 29.67 -13.21 3.35
C LYS A 391 30.01 -14.39 2.42
N ILE A 392 29.16 -14.65 1.43
CA ILE A 392 29.34 -15.78 0.51
C ILE A 392 30.44 -15.50 -0.52
N THR A 393 30.52 -14.28 -1.05
CA THR A 393 31.49 -13.93 -2.11
C THR A 393 32.79 -13.31 -1.59
N ASN A 394 32.95 -13.23 -0.27
CA ASN A 394 34.05 -12.54 0.41
C ASN A 394 34.23 -11.08 -0.05
N ALA A 395 33.11 -10.38 -0.31
CA ALA A 395 33.11 -8.97 -0.66
C ALA A 395 32.99 -8.08 0.58
N LYS A 396 33.40 -6.83 0.45
CA LYS A 396 33.19 -5.76 1.44
C LYS A 396 32.61 -4.55 0.74
N VAL A 397 31.36 -4.25 1.06
CA VAL A 397 30.66 -3.04 0.58
C VAL A 397 30.95 -1.88 1.51
N SER A 398 31.43 -0.76 0.97
CA SER A 398 31.58 0.49 1.73
C SER A 398 30.24 1.24 1.79
N GLU A 399 29.66 1.50 0.62
CA GLU A 399 28.41 2.23 0.48
C GLU A 399 27.55 1.71 -0.67
N TYR A 400 26.23 1.89 -0.55
CA TYR A 400 25.30 1.56 -1.61
C TYR A 400 24.06 2.48 -1.60
N THR A 401 23.42 2.55 -2.77
CA THR A 401 22.03 3.03 -2.93
C THR A 401 21.32 2.17 -3.98
N ALA A 402 20.00 2.07 -3.90
CA ALA A 402 19.21 1.40 -4.91
C ALA A 402 17.89 2.12 -5.23
N GLY A 403 17.44 1.97 -6.46
CA GLY A 403 16.18 2.54 -6.95
C GLY A 403 15.60 1.75 -8.12
N PRO A 404 14.36 2.05 -8.54
CA PRO A 404 13.70 1.32 -9.62
C PRO A 404 14.23 1.75 -11.01
N ILE A 405 14.33 0.79 -11.92
CA ILE A 405 14.28 1.03 -13.37
C ILE A 405 12.82 0.82 -13.76
N TYR A 406 12.15 1.89 -14.19
CA TYR A 406 10.79 1.79 -14.69
C TYR A 406 10.79 1.18 -16.09
N GLN A 407 9.76 0.40 -16.38
CA GLN A 407 9.57 -0.18 -17.71
C GLN A 407 9.44 0.94 -18.75
N SER A 408 10.26 0.89 -19.80
CA SER A 408 10.17 1.75 -20.98
C SER A 408 10.00 0.88 -22.23
N ASP A 409 9.80 1.49 -23.41
CA ASP A 409 9.63 0.76 -24.68
C ASP A 409 10.81 -0.17 -25.02
N HIS A 410 11.96 -0.02 -24.33
CA HIS A 410 13.17 -0.83 -24.54
C HIS A 410 13.74 -1.50 -23.27
N SER A 411 13.13 -1.35 -22.09
CA SER A 411 13.67 -1.93 -20.83
C SER A 411 12.59 -2.53 -19.96
N LYS A 412 12.84 -3.73 -19.42
CA LYS A 412 11.99 -4.37 -18.41
C LYS A 412 12.25 -3.74 -17.03
N ALA A 413 11.23 -3.71 -16.17
CA ALA A 413 11.37 -3.15 -14.83
C ALA A 413 12.35 -3.96 -13.97
N ALA A 414 13.21 -3.30 -13.22
CA ALA A 414 14.26 -3.91 -12.39
C ALA A 414 14.59 -3.02 -11.18
N HIS A 415 15.40 -3.52 -10.26
CA HIS A 415 16.12 -2.68 -9.30
C HIS A 415 17.51 -2.39 -9.82
N GLU A 416 17.98 -1.16 -9.70
CA GLU A 416 19.35 -0.77 -9.99
C GLU A 416 20.06 -0.44 -8.69
N TRP A 417 21.13 -1.16 -8.42
CA TRP A 417 21.94 -1.06 -7.22
C TRP A 417 23.28 -0.44 -7.58
N LEU A 418 23.54 0.75 -7.08
CA LEU A 418 24.87 1.37 -7.16
C LEU A 418 25.62 0.97 -5.90
N ILE A 419 26.72 0.23 -6.06
CA ILE A 419 27.48 -0.32 -4.94
C ILE A 419 28.94 0.07 -5.07
N GLU A 420 29.46 0.71 -4.02
CA GLU A 420 30.88 0.97 -3.83
C GLU A 420 31.46 -0.13 -2.94
N PHE A 421 32.55 -0.76 -3.39
CA PHE A 421 33.20 -1.86 -2.67
C PHE A 421 34.55 -1.40 -2.12
N GLU A 422 34.84 -1.74 -0.86
CA GLU A 422 36.22 -1.76 -0.34
C GLU A 422 36.98 -2.95 -0.92
N GLN A 423 36.27 -4.08 -1.09
CA GLN A 423 36.76 -5.31 -1.68
C GLN A 423 35.65 -5.89 -2.56
N GLU A 424 35.87 -5.91 -3.87
CA GLU A 424 34.92 -6.47 -4.82
C GLU A 424 34.74 -7.99 -4.60
N PRO A 425 33.56 -8.55 -4.91
CA PRO A 425 33.34 -9.99 -4.89
C PRO A 425 34.26 -10.68 -5.90
N GLN A 426 34.72 -11.88 -5.58
CA GLN A 426 35.48 -12.72 -6.53
C GLN A 426 34.66 -13.09 -7.76
N ASP A 427 33.34 -13.20 -7.59
CA ASP A 427 32.37 -13.45 -8.64
C ASP A 427 31.18 -12.50 -8.46
N MET A 428 31.07 -11.51 -9.35
CA MET A 428 30.00 -10.52 -9.32
C MET A 428 28.64 -11.14 -9.68
N ALA A 429 28.61 -12.16 -10.55
CA ALA A 429 27.36 -12.83 -10.92
C ALA A 429 26.82 -13.63 -9.73
N LEU A 430 27.70 -14.27 -8.97
CA LEU A 430 27.32 -14.92 -7.71
C LEU A 430 26.82 -13.91 -6.68
N PHE A 431 27.45 -12.73 -6.56
CA PHE A 431 26.99 -11.68 -5.66
C PHE A 431 25.57 -11.23 -6.02
N GLU A 432 25.28 -10.98 -7.30
CA GLU A 432 23.96 -10.64 -7.80
C GLU A 432 22.92 -11.74 -7.50
N GLU A 433 23.29 -13.01 -7.71
CA GLU A 433 22.40 -14.14 -7.44
C GLU A 433 22.05 -14.24 -5.95
N ILE A 434 23.04 -14.13 -5.06
CA ILE A 434 22.81 -14.19 -3.62
C ILE A 434 21.99 -12.99 -3.14
N LEU A 435 22.22 -11.79 -3.69
CA LEU A 435 21.43 -10.61 -3.40
C LEU A 435 19.95 -10.84 -3.75
N ASP A 436 19.64 -11.26 -4.99
CA ASP A 436 18.27 -11.53 -5.46
C ASP A 436 17.61 -12.66 -4.63
N LYS A 437 18.34 -13.77 -4.41
CA LYS A 437 17.85 -14.93 -3.66
C LYS A 437 17.55 -14.57 -2.20
N THR A 438 18.41 -13.79 -1.58
CA THR A 438 18.22 -13.39 -0.19
C THR A 438 17.03 -12.43 -0.07
N LEU A 439 16.91 -11.43 -0.97
CA LEU A 439 15.75 -10.53 -1.02
C LEU A 439 14.43 -11.31 -1.17
N LYS A 440 14.36 -12.28 -2.09
CA LYS A 440 13.22 -13.21 -2.22
C LYS A 440 12.93 -13.96 -0.92
N SER A 441 13.96 -14.43 -0.21
CA SER A 441 13.76 -15.18 1.03
C SER A 441 13.21 -14.32 2.18
N VAL A 442 13.56 -13.02 2.23
CA VAL A 442 13.24 -12.13 3.36
C VAL A 442 12.04 -11.21 3.11
N ASN A 443 11.57 -11.10 1.87
CA ASN A 443 10.44 -10.25 1.52
C ASN A 443 9.48 -10.98 0.57
N SER A 444 8.27 -11.29 1.06
CA SER A 444 7.28 -12.05 0.29
C SER A 444 6.71 -11.30 -0.91
N ASP A 445 6.62 -9.97 -0.85
CA ASP A 445 6.11 -9.18 -1.96
C ASP A 445 7.15 -9.07 -3.08
N TYR A 446 8.43 -8.91 -2.72
CA TYR A 446 9.55 -9.01 -3.66
C TYR A 446 9.62 -10.40 -4.31
N GLU A 447 9.52 -11.48 -3.52
CA GLU A 447 9.43 -12.86 -4.01
C GLU A 447 8.32 -13.00 -5.05
N ALA A 448 7.12 -12.50 -4.74
CA ALA A 448 5.98 -12.54 -5.64
C ALA A 448 6.16 -11.68 -6.89
N LYS A 449 6.81 -10.50 -6.82
CA LYS A 449 7.05 -9.63 -8.00
C LYS A 449 8.18 -10.15 -8.89
N ARG A 450 9.15 -10.87 -8.31
CA ARG A 450 10.25 -11.54 -9.02
C ARG A 450 9.88 -12.92 -9.57
N ALA A 451 8.72 -13.46 -9.22
CA ALA A 451 8.24 -14.72 -9.78
C ALA A 451 8.15 -14.62 -11.31
N SER A 452 8.67 -15.65 -11.99
CA SER A 452 8.72 -15.76 -13.46
C SER A 452 9.45 -14.64 -14.22
N ASP A 453 10.17 -13.74 -13.54
CA ASP A 453 10.87 -12.61 -14.19
C ASP A 453 9.97 -11.82 -15.18
N ILE A 454 8.68 -11.61 -14.87
CA ILE A 454 7.78 -10.86 -15.76
C ILE A 454 7.70 -9.39 -15.35
N LEU A 455 7.26 -9.13 -14.12
CA LEU A 455 7.03 -7.76 -13.64
C LEU A 455 8.34 -7.10 -13.21
N LEU A 456 9.19 -7.82 -12.47
CA LEU A 456 10.45 -7.33 -11.98
C LEU A 456 11.55 -8.29 -12.42
N GLN A 457 12.58 -7.81 -13.12
CA GLN A 457 13.77 -8.59 -13.49
C GLN A 457 14.75 -8.73 -12.32
N LYS A 458 15.82 -9.51 -12.54
CA LYS A 458 16.99 -9.56 -11.65
C LYS A 458 17.52 -8.14 -11.36
N PRO A 459 18.03 -7.89 -10.14
CA PRO A 459 18.66 -6.62 -9.80
C PRO A 459 19.89 -6.38 -10.67
N ILE A 460 20.02 -5.18 -11.21
CA ILE A 460 21.19 -4.74 -11.96
C ILE A 460 22.15 -4.08 -10.98
N ILE A 461 23.36 -4.63 -10.85
CA ILE A 461 24.41 -4.05 -10.02
C ILE A 461 25.34 -3.22 -10.90
N ARG A 462 25.58 -1.97 -10.49
CA ARG A 462 26.65 -1.13 -11.02
C ARG A 462 27.67 -0.87 -9.94
N VAL A 463 28.90 -1.28 -10.23
CA VAL A 463 30.05 -1.01 -9.38
C VAL A 463 30.41 0.47 -9.50
N MET A 464 30.54 1.13 -8.36
CA MET A 464 30.91 2.53 -8.25
C MET A 464 32.38 2.64 -7.84
N PRO A 465 33.17 3.55 -8.46
CA PRO A 465 34.52 3.85 -8.00
C PRO A 465 34.54 4.27 -6.54
N GLN A 466 35.63 3.94 -5.84
CA GLN A 466 35.80 4.33 -4.44
C GLN A 466 35.75 5.85 -4.28
N GLY A 467 35.02 6.32 -3.26
CA GLY A 467 34.84 7.74 -2.96
C GLY A 467 33.74 8.43 -3.76
N THR A 468 33.03 7.75 -4.67
CA THR A 468 31.92 8.37 -5.42
C THR A 468 30.81 8.85 -4.49
N PHE A 469 30.41 8.04 -3.50
CA PHE A 469 29.36 8.45 -2.55
C PHE A 469 29.81 9.61 -1.66
N LEU A 470 31.10 9.65 -1.28
CA LEU A 470 31.66 10.76 -0.51
C LEU A 470 31.66 12.07 -1.32
N LYS A 471 32.05 12.02 -2.59
CA LYS A 471 31.98 13.17 -3.52
C LYS A 471 30.54 13.67 -3.67
N TRP A 472 29.59 12.75 -3.85
CA TRP A 472 28.17 13.09 -3.95
C TRP A 472 27.62 13.76 -2.69
N MET A 473 27.98 13.27 -1.51
CA MET A 473 27.57 13.88 -0.24
C MET A 473 28.21 15.27 -0.05
N LYS A 474 29.44 15.47 -0.52
CA LYS A 474 30.14 16.76 -0.51
C LYS A 474 29.45 17.82 -1.36
N GLU A 475 29.06 17.50 -2.59
CA GLU A 475 28.36 18.45 -3.48
C GLU A 475 27.02 18.91 -2.92
N ARG A 476 26.42 18.12 -2.02
CA ARG A 476 25.15 18.44 -1.37
C ARG A 476 25.30 19.22 -0.07
N ASN A 477 26.52 19.61 0.31
CA ASN A 477 26.85 20.18 1.62
C ASN A 477 26.38 19.29 2.79
N LYS A 478 26.36 17.96 2.59
CA LYS A 478 25.93 16.96 3.58
C LYS A 478 27.10 16.12 4.05
N LEU A 479 28.19 16.77 4.47
CA LEU A 479 29.34 16.11 5.08
C LEU A 479 29.21 16.05 6.60
N GLY A 480 29.64 14.93 7.20
CA GLY A 480 29.64 14.71 8.65
C GLY A 480 28.74 13.55 9.08
N GLY A 481 29.04 12.94 10.23
CA GLY A 481 28.42 11.68 10.69
C GLY A 481 26.91 11.74 11.00
N GLN A 482 26.29 12.92 10.88
CA GLN A 482 24.84 13.10 11.00
C GLN A 482 24.09 12.79 9.68
N TYR A 483 24.78 12.84 8.54
CA TYR A 483 24.17 12.60 7.22
C TYR A 483 24.60 11.24 6.67
N LYS A 484 23.62 10.42 6.28
CA LYS A 484 23.84 9.09 5.68
C LYS A 484 23.39 9.08 4.23
N VAL A 485 24.06 8.27 3.41
CA VAL A 485 23.62 7.96 2.04
C VAL A 485 22.22 7.32 2.10
N PRO A 486 21.21 7.84 1.39
CA PRO A 486 19.91 7.20 1.29
C PRO A 486 20.04 5.82 0.63
N ARG A 487 19.66 4.76 1.34
CA ARG A 487 19.88 3.38 0.88
C ARG A 487 18.94 2.95 -0.24
N LEU A 488 17.66 3.30 -0.11
CA LEU A 488 16.61 2.84 -1.02
C LEU A 488 15.67 4.01 -1.34
N ALA A 489 15.29 4.15 -2.60
CA ALA A 489 14.38 5.19 -3.04
C ALA A 489 13.37 4.70 -4.08
N ASN A 490 12.16 5.26 -4.07
CA ASN A 490 11.11 4.99 -5.06
C ASN A 490 11.26 5.77 -6.37
N ASN A 491 12.25 6.67 -6.45
CA ASN A 491 12.51 7.47 -7.63
C ASN A 491 13.98 7.32 -8.03
N ARG A 492 14.29 7.70 -9.26
CA ARG A 492 15.64 7.60 -9.81
C ARG A 492 16.54 8.78 -9.44
N LYS A 493 16.08 9.76 -8.66
CA LYS A 493 16.81 11.01 -8.42
C LYS A 493 18.24 10.76 -7.90
N HIS A 494 18.38 9.91 -6.88
CA HIS A 494 19.69 9.60 -6.30
C HIS A 494 20.57 8.81 -7.27
N ILE A 495 19.99 7.84 -7.98
CA ILE A 495 20.67 7.03 -8.98
C ILE A 495 21.25 7.93 -10.08
N GLU A 496 20.42 8.79 -10.69
CA GLU A 496 20.85 9.69 -11.78
C GLU A 496 21.85 10.74 -11.30
N GLU A 497 21.69 11.31 -10.09
CA GLU A 497 22.65 12.26 -9.53
C GLU A 497 24.03 11.61 -9.32
N ILE A 498 24.07 10.36 -8.86
CA ILE A 498 25.31 9.64 -8.59
C ILE A 498 25.99 9.16 -9.88
N LEU A 499 25.21 8.66 -10.85
CA LEU A 499 25.75 8.20 -12.13
C LEU A 499 26.45 9.34 -12.90
N LYS A 500 25.91 10.56 -12.84
CA LYS A 500 26.51 11.76 -13.44
C LYS A 500 27.88 12.15 -12.89
N LEU A 501 28.29 11.62 -11.73
CA LEU A 501 29.60 11.89 -11.15
C LEU A 501 30.72 11.04 -11.75
N ASN A 502 30.33 10.00 -12.49
CA ASN A 502 31.19 9.02 -13.15
C ASN A 502 31.15 9.12 -14.69
N GLU A 503 30.34 10.03 -15.23
CA GLU A 503 30.51 10.55 -16.60
C GLU A 503 31.59 11.64 -16.59
#